data_AF-A0A7W8Q3M4-F1
#
_entry.id   AF-A0A7W8Q3M4-F1
#
_cell.length_a   1.000
_cell.length_b   1.000
_cell.length_c   1.000
_cell.angle_alpha   90.00
_cell.angle_beta   90.00
_cell.angle_gamma   90.00
#
_symmetry.space_group_name_H-M   'P 1'
#
loop_
_entity.id
_entity.type
_entity.pdbx_description
1 polymer ?
#
loop_
_entity_poly.entity_id
_entity_poly.type
_entity_poly.pdbx_seq_one_letter_code
_entity_poly.pdbx_strand_id
1 'polypeptide(L)'
;MANSYTTGNHAKQIRQSVVSDVISYMKICEIPAYFINPRLVQLALESSYKAQPVFWRALDRATVLRALEIHAPGFERSLSFVEENAYEILINRIDFMLDVRFRDELHAEILLSAPKSKQQLVLKEPFKYLVHQLYARGEVDLAQVLMAERETAPGAALELVEAQRAAREGRPFMTELMQDAMVARDAFIFDRPFDRADSEDDQ
;
A
#
# COMPACT_ATOMS: atom_id res chain seq x y z
N MET A 1 -0.53 -30.01 -7.91
CA MET A 1 0.74 -29.33 -8.31
C MET A 1 0.56 -28.22 -9.37
N ALA A 2 -0.65 -27.95 -9.90
CA ALA A 2 -0.86 -26.86 -10.87
C ALA A 2 -1.09 -25.45 -10.24
N ASN A 3 -1.43 -25.37 -8.95
CA ASN A 3 -1.80 -24.09 -8.31
C ASN A 3 -0.60 -23.20 -7.94
N SER A 4 0.59 -23.75 -7.68
CA SER A 4 1.75 -22.94 -7.26
C SER A 4 2.35 -22.12 -8.40
N TYR A 5 2.36 -22.65 -9.63
CA TYR A 5 2.90 -21.97 -10.81
C TYR A 5 2.07 -20.75 -11.23
N THR A 6 0.74 -20.86 -11.21
CA THR A 6 -0.17 -19.75 -11.56
C THR A 6 -0.10 -18.62 -10.53
N THR A 7 -0.03 -18.98 -9.24
CA THR A 7 0.06 -18.01 -8.14
C THR A 7 1.40 -17.27 -8.14
N GLY A 8 2.51 -17.97 -8.43
CA GLY A 8 3.85 -17.37 -8.53
C GLY A 8 3.98 -16.41 -9.72
N ASN A 9 3.36 -16.72 -10.86
CA ASN A 9 3.35 -15.84 -12.04
C ASN A 9 2.50 -14.58 -11.77
N HIS A 10 1.35 -14.72 -11.13
CA HIS A 10 0.49 -13.59 -10.80
C HIS A 10 1.15 -12.62 -9.80
N ALA A 11 1.75 -13.14 -8.73
CA ALA A 11 2.50 -12.31 -7.77
C ALA A 11 3.68 -11.56 -8.43
N LYS A 12 4.36 -12.20 -9.39
CA LYS A 12 5.42 -11.53 -10.17
C LYS A 12 4.88 -10.38 -11.02
N GLN A 13 3.72 -10.56 -11.66
CA GLN A 13 3.07 -9.50 -12.44
C GLN A 13 2.66 -8.32 -11.55
N ILE A 14 2.11 -8.59 -10.36
CA ILE A 14 1.79 -7.56 -9.37
C ILE A 14 3.02 -6.74 -9.03
N ARG A 15 4.12 -7.41 -8.62
CA ARG A 15 5.38 -6.72 -8.28
C ARG A 15 5.91 -5.87 -9.43
N GLN A 16 5.86 -6.39 -10.66
CA GLN A 16 6.31 -5.63 -11.85
C GLN A 16 5.46 -4.39 -12.10
N SER A 17 4.14 -4.50 -11.95
CA SER A 17 3.23 -3.35 -12.04
C SER A 17 3.55 -2.32 -10.98
N VAL A 18 3.63 -2.74 -9.71
CA VAL A 18 3.88 -1.84 -8.58
C VAL A 18 5.21 -1.11 -8.73
N VAL A 19 6.27 -1.77 -9.20
CA VAL A 19 7.53 -1.08 -9.51
C VAL A 19 7.32 0.05 -10.51
N SER A 20 6.61 -0.22 -11.61
CA SER A 20 6.31 0.80 -12.64
C SER A 20 5.44 1.93 -12.08
N ASP A 21 4.41 1.59 -11.32
CA ASP A 21 3.43 2.53 -10.79
C ASP A 21 4.07 3.46 -9.73
N VAL A 22 4.90 2.92 -8.84
CA VAL A 22 5.68 3.70 -7.86
C VAL A 22 6.66 4.64 -8.55
N ILE A 23 7.42 4.17 -9.55
CA ILE A 23 8.31 5.03 -10.33
C ILE A 23 7.52 6.16 -11.01
N SER A 24 6.37 5.83 -11.62
CA SER A 24 5.52 6.82 -12.26
C SER A 24 5.03 7.87 -11.27
N TYR A 25 4.57 7.47 -10.09
CA TYR A 25 4.13 8.38 -9.04
C TYR A 25 5.25 9.32 -8.61
N MET A 26 6.42 8.77 -8.29
CA MET A 26 7.57 9.54 -7.83
C MET A 26 8.08 10.52 -8.89
N LYS A 27 8.01 10.15 -10.18
CA LYS A 27 8.34 11.05 -11.31
C LYS A 27 7.33 12.17 -11.49
N ILE A 28 6.03 11.87 -11.41
CA ILE A 28 4.98 12.89 -11.52
C ILE A 28 5.10 13.92 -10.39
N CYS A 29 5.43 13.45 -9.19
CA CYS A 29 5.67 14.32 -8.04
C CYS A 29 7.07 14.95 -8.01
N GLU A 30 7.91 14.69 -9.01
CA GLU A 30 9.28 15.19 -9.13
C GLU A 30 10.15 14.97 -7.87
N ILE A 31 9.94 13.86 -7.15
CA ILE A 31 10.61 13.61 -5.87
C ILE A 31 12.10 13.31 -6.10
N PRO A 32 13.03 14.16 -5.60
CA PRO A 32 14.45 13.89 -5.71
C PRO A 32 14.92 12.86 -4.68
N ALA A 33 16.10 12.26 -4.91
CA ALA A 33 16.65 11.18 -4.09
C ALA A 33 16.72 11.51 -2.59
N TYR A 34 17.16 12.71 -2.24
CA TYR A 34 17.33 13.17 -0.86
C TYR A 34 16.01 13.49 -0.15
N PHE A 35 14.88 13.54 -0.88
CA PHE A 35 13.57 13.84 -0.32
C PHE A 35 12.71 12.59 -0.12
N ILE A 36 13.20 11.42 -0.58
CA ILE A 36 12.54 10.13 -0.36
C ILE A 36 12.41 9.89 1.14
N ASN A 37 11.16 9.74 1.59
CA ASN A 37 10.85 9.49 2.99
C ASN A 37 9.68 8.51 3.09
N PRO A 38 9.41 7.94 4.28
CA PRO A 38 8.43 6.88 4.40
C PRO A 38 7.01 7.28 3.98
N ARG A 39 6.61 8.54 4.20
CA ARG A 39 5.26 9.00 3.82
C ARG A 39 5.11 9.03 2.31
N LEU A 40 6.11 9.53 1.56
CA LEU A 40 6.06 9.54 0.10
C LEU A 40 6.05 8.12 -0.48
N VAL A 41 6.81 7.21 0.12
CA VAL A 41 6.78 5.79 -0.28
C VAL A 41 5.41 5.18 -0.02
N GLN A 42 4.78 5.48 1.12
CA GLN A 42 3.41 5.06 1.41
C GLN A 42 2.45 5.53 0.31
N LEU A 43 2.44 6.84 0.00
CA LEU A 43 1.52 7.40 -0.98
C LEU A 43 1.71 6.77 -2.36
N ALA A 44 2.97 6.58 -2.78
CA ALA A 44 3.25 5.91 -4.06
C ALA A 44 2.73 4.47 -4.07
N LEU A 45 2.90 3.72 -2.99
CA LEU A 45 2.38 2.35 -2.87
C LEU A 45 0.85 2.32 -2.87
N GLU A 46 0.19 3.19 -2.10
CA GLU A 46 -1.26 3.28 -2.05
C GLU A 46 -1.83 3.68 -3.42
N SER A 47 -1.19 4.60 -4.15
CA SER A 47 -1.58 4.96 -5.52
C SER A 47 -1.47 3.79 -6.51
N SER A 48 -0.58 2.84 -6.24
CA SER A 48 -0.39 1.64 -7.06
C SER A 48 -1.40 0.53 -6.77
N TYR A 49 -2.22 0.69 -5.71
CA TYR A 49 -3.16 -0.34 -5.28
C TYR A 49 -4.14 -0.73 -6.38
N LYS A 50 -4.24 -2.04 -6.62
CA LYS A 50 -5.27 -2.62 -7.49
C LYS A 50 -6.14 -3.52 -6.63
N ALA A 51 -7.45 -3.30 -6.68
CA ALA A 51 -8.44 -4.01 -5.87
C ALA A 51 -8.64 -5.46 -6.32
N GLN A 52 -7.60 -6.27 -6.14
CA GLN A 52 -7.56 -7.69 -6.44
C GLN A 52 -6.98 -8.47 -5.25
N PRO A 53 -7.33 -9.75 -5.08
CA PRO A 53 -6.75 -10.58 -4.02
C PRO A 53 -5.23 -10.69 -4.14
N VAL A 54 -4.55 -10.89 -3.02
CA VAL A 54 -3.08 -11.10 -2.95
C VAL A 54 -2.26 -9.89 -3.42
N PHE A 55 -2.85 -8.71 -3.67
CA PHE A 55 -2.09 -7.55 -4.13
C PHE A 55 -1.02 -7.16 -3.12
N TRP A 56 -1.42 -6.85 -1.88
CA TRP A 56 -0.50 -6.42 -0.83
C TRP A 56 0.42 -7.55 -0.41
N ARG A 57 -0.10 -8.77 -0.34
CA ARG A 57 0.69 -9.96 0.05
C ARG A 57 1.71 -10.40 -1.00
N ALA A 58 1.61 -9.92 -2.24
CA ALA A 58 2.61 -10.18 -3.28
C ALA A 58 3.84 -9.26 -3.17
N LEU A 59 3.75 -8.20 -2.37
CA LEU A 59 4.81 -7.20 -2.21
C LEU A 59 5.75 -7.57 -1.05
N ASP A 60 7.01 -7.22 -1.23
CA ASP A 60 8.04 -7.34 -0.23
C ASP A 60 8.92 -6.08 -0.24
N ARG A 61 9.74 -5.92 0.79
CA ARG A 61 10.70 -4.81 0.90
C ARG A 61 11.55 -4.68 -0.37
N ALA A 62 12.03 -5.79 -0.91
CA ALA A 62 12.89 -5.80 -2.10
C ALA A 62 12.20 -5.19 -3.32
N THR A 63 10.90 -5.43 -3.49
CA THR A 63 10.08 -4.84 -4.56
C THR A 63 10.04 -3.32 -4.42
N VAL A 64 9.80 -2.81 -3.22
CA VAL A 64 9.74 -1.37 -2.95
C VAL A 64 11.11 -0.72 -3.16
N LEU A 65 12.17 -1.25 -2.54
CA LEU A 65 13.53 -0.72 -2.68
C LEU A 65 14.01 -0.74 -4.13
N ARG A 66 13.65 -1.77 -4.91
CA ARG A 66 13.95 -1.82 -6.34
C ARG A 66 13.28 -0.68 -7.10
N ALA A 67 12.02 -0.34 -6.79
CA ALA A 67 11.33 0.77 -7.43
C ALA A 67 12.03 2.11 -7.12
N LEU A 68 12.44 2.30 -5.86
CA LEU A 68 13.16 3.50 -5.42
C LEU A 68 14.54 3.63 -6.08
N GLU A 69 15.30 2.54 -6.16
CA GLU A 69 16.62 2.53 -6.79
C GLU A 69 16.54 2.79 -8.31
N ILE A 70 15.50 2.30 -8.99
CA ILE A 70 15.28 2.60 -10.41
C ILE A 70 14.87 4.07 -10.61
N HIS A 71 14.04 4.62 -9.71
CA HIS A 71 13.63 6.02 -9.76
C HIS A 71 14.81 6.98 -9.49
N ALA A 72 15.57 6.70 -8.43
CA ALA A 72 16.67 7.52 -7.94
C ALA A 72 17.87 6.64 -7.57
N PRO A 73 18.76 6.34 -8.54
CA PRO A 73 19.92 5.49 -8.30
C PRO A 73 20.83 6.02 -7.19
N GLY A 74 21.16 5.16 -6.21
CA GLY A 74 21.99 5.53 -5.07
C GLY A 74 21.29 6.41 -4.03
N PHE A 75 19.94 6.42 -3.99
CA PHE A 75 19.19 7.21 -3.01
C PHE A 75 19.57 6.91 -1.56
N GLU A 76 19.91 5.67 -1.24
CA GLU A 76 20.39 5.26 0.09
C GLU A 76 21.50 6.19 0.61
N ARG A 77 22.50 6.47 -0.24
CA ARG A 77 23.60 7.38 0.09
C ARG A 77 23.16 8.84 0.15
N SER A 78 22.10 9.21 -0.57
CA SER A 78 21.56 10.57 -0.55
C SER A 78 20.84 10.88 0.77
N LEU A 79 20.23 9.87 1.40
CA LEU A 79 19.52 10.02 2.67
C LEU A 79 20.48 10.19 3.86
N SER A 80 21.64 9.54 3.84
CA SER A 80 22.61 9.68 4.93
C SER A 80 23.22 11.08 5.03
N PHE A 81 23.14 11.89 3.96
CA PHE A 81 23.49 13.32 4.03
C PHE A 81 22.43 14.17 4.74
N VAL A 82 21.19 13.68 4.84
CA VAL A 82 20.08 14.37 5.52
C VAL A 82 20.09 14.00 7.01
N GLU A 83 20.12 12.72 7.32
CA GLU A 83 20.17 12.19 8.68
C GLU A 83 20.79 10.79 8.68
N GLU A 84 21.69 10.52 9.65
CA GLU A 84 22.53 9.32 9.68
C GLU A 84 21.73 8.01 9.60
N ASN A 85 20.54 7.97 10.23
CA ASN A 85 19.68 6.79 10.30
C ASN A 85 18.47 6.84 9.35
N ALA A 86 18.39 7.82 8.44
CA ALA A 86 17.22 8.02 7.57
C ALA A 86 16.87 6.76 6.74
N TYR A 87 17.87 6.04 6.25
CA TYR A 87 17.66 4.83 5.46
C TYR A 87 17.11 3.67 6.30
N GLU A 88 17.62 3.48 7.52
CA GLU A 88 17.12 2.44 8.42
C GLU A 88 15.67 2.72 8.85
N ILE A 89 15.36 3.99 9.17
CA ILE A 89 13.99 4.45 9.45
C ILE A 89 13.08 4.16 8.26
N LEU A 90 13.55 4.43 7.04
CA LEU A 90 12.80 4.15 5.82
C LEU A 90 12.51 2.66 5.65
N ILE A 91 13.51 1.79 5.81
CA ILE A 91 13.33 0.33 5.72
C ILE A 91 12.32 -0.15 6.75
N ASN A 92 12.51 0.20 8.02
CA ASN A 92 11.63 -0.23 9.11
C ASN A 92 10.19 0.21 8.87
N ARG A 93 10.00 1.41 8.32
CA ARG A 93 8.68 1.92 8.02
C ARG A 93 8.07 1.23 6.78
N ILE A 94 8.85 0.88 5.76
CA ILE A 94 8.39 0.07 4.63
C ILE A 94 7.86 -1.28 5.13
N ASP A 95 8.62 -1.98 5.97
CA ASP A 95 8.20 -3.27 6.52
C ASP A 95 6.90 -3.16 7.29
N PHE A 96 6.81 -2.17 8.19
CA PHE A 96 5.61 -1.92 8.97
C PHE A 96 4.39 -1.67 8.07
N MET A 97 4.52 -0.84 7.04
CA MET A 97 3.41 -0.54 6.12
C MET A 97 2.97 -1.77 5.34
N LEU A 98 3.92 -2.55 4.81
CA LEU A 98 3.62 -3.77 4.08
C LEU A 98 2.95 -4.81 4.98
N ASP A 99 3.40 -4.95 6.22
CA ASP A 99 2.84 -5.86 7.23
C ASP A 99 1.40 -5.46 7.61
N VAL A 100 1.14 -4.17 7.87
CA VAL A 100 -0.23 -3.67 8.11
C VAL A 100 -1.13 -3.98 6.92
N ARG A 101 -0.71 -3.65 5.70
CA ARG A 101 -1.52 -3.86 4.48
C ARG A 101 -1.71 -5.33 4.13
N PHE A 102 -0.71 -6.17 4.42
CA PHE A 102 -0.83 -7.61 4.34
C PHE A 102 -1.97 -8.12 5.23
N ARG A 103 -2.02 -7.66 6.49
CA ARG A 103 -3.07 -8.06 7.45
C ARG A 103 -4.44 -7.58 7.01
N ASP A 104 -4.56 -6.31 6.61
CA ASP A 104 -5.82 -5.74 6.13
C ASP A 104 -6.39 -6.55 4.95
N GLU A 105 -5.55 -6.90 3.98
CA GLU A 105 -5.95 -7.70 2.81
C GLU A 105 -6.36 -9.12 3.21
N LEU A 106 -5.60 -9.77 4.10
CA LEU A 106 -5.95 -11.10 4.61
C LEU A 106 -7.29 -11.08 5.35
N HIS A 107 -7.53 -10.08 6.19
CA HIS A 107 -8.81 -9.88 6.86
C HIS A 107 -9.95 -9.67 5.86
N ALA A 108 -9.74 -8.85 4.83
CA ALA A 108 -10.73 -8.64 3.78
C ALA A 108 -11.06 -9.95 3.03
N GLU A 109 -10.06 -10.76 2.72
CA GLU A 109 -10.25 -12.08 2.10
C GLU A 109 -11.04 -13.03 3.02
N ILE A 110 -10.75 -13.05 4.33
CA ILE A 110 -11.53 -13.82 5.32
C ILE A 110 -13.00 -13.41 5.28
N LEU A 111 -13.28 -12.11 5.35
CA LEU A 111 -14.64 -11.57 5.34
C LEU A 111 -15.38 -11.91 4.02
N LEU A 112 -14.69 -11.81 2.88
CA LEU A 112 -15.25 -12.16 1.58
C LEU A 112 -15.48 -13.67 1.41
N SER A 113 -14.71 -14.51 2.10
CA SER A 113 -14.86 -15.97 2.10
C SER A 113 -16.02 -16.48 2.95
N ALA A 114 -16.65 -15.60 3.75
CA ALA A 114 -17.80 -15.97 4.55
C ALA A 114 -18.94 -16.52 3.67
N PRO A 115 -19.70 -17.55 4.14
CA PRO A 115 -20.84 -18.07 3.39
C PRO A 115 -21.81 -16.95 3.01
N LYS A 116 -22.32 -16.95 1.76
CA LYS A 116 -23.22 -15.91 1.24
C LYS A 116 -24.40 -15.62 2.17
N SER A 117 -24.96 -16.66 2.79
CA SER A 117 -26.09 -16.55 3.74
C SER A 117 -25.74 -15.81 5.05
N LYS A 118 -24.46 -15.72 5.42
CA LYS A 118 -23.96 -15.07 6.63
C LYS A 118 -23.19 -13.78 6.34
N GLN A 119 -22.91 -13.49 5.07
CA GLN A 119 -21.97 -12.43 4.68
C GLN A 119 -22.41 -11.05 5.17
N GLN A 120 -23.71 -10.73 5.10
CA GLN A 120 -24.22 -9.45 5.61
C GLN A 120 -24.01 -9.29 7.12
N LEU A 121 -24.19 -10.36 7.91
CA LEU A 121 -23.98 -10.33 9.35
C LEU A 121 -22.48 -10.19 9.68
N VAL A 122 -21.63 -10.93 8.96
CA VAL A 122 -20.17 -10.88 9.12
C VAL A 122 -19.64 -9.48 8.85
N LEU A 123 -20.15 -8.78 7.82
CA LEU A 123 -19.70 -7.42 7.51
C LEU A 123 -20.24 -6.36 8.48
N LYS A 124 -21.32 -6.65 9.22
CA LYS A 124 -21.79 -5.79 10.32
C LYS A 124 -20.98 -5.97 11.60
N GLU A 125 -20.50 -7.18 11.86
CA GLU A 125 -19.68 -7.50 13.04
C GLU A 125 -18.36 -8.21 12.64
N PRO A 126 -17.49 -7.55 11.86
CA PRO A 126 -16.30 -8.19 11.27
C PRO A 126 -15.32 -8.68 12.34
N PHE A 127 -15.12 -7.93 13.42
CA PHE A 127 -14.15 -8.23 14.47
C PHE A 127 -14.34 -9.63 15.07
N LYS A 128 -15.55 -9.95 15.54
CA LYS A 128 -15.84 -11.25 16.17
C LYS A 128 -15.60 -12.40 15.19
N TYR A 129 -16.01 -12.21 13.93
CA TYR A 129 -15.83 -13.21 12.90
C TYR A 129 -14.36 -13.42 12.56
N LEU A 130 -13.60 -12.33 12.36
CA LEU A 130 -12.18 -12.37 12.06
C LEU A 130 -11.38 -13.07 13.17
N VAL A 131 -11.56 -12.68 14.44
CA VAL A 131 -10.87 -13.32 15.57
C VAL A 131 -11.16 -14.83 15.59
N HIS A 132 -12.43 -15.23 15.44
CA HIS A 132 -12.80 -16.64 15.41
C HIS A 132 -12.15 -17.38 14.23
N GLN A 133 -12.14 -16.78 13.04
CA GLN A 133 -11.54 -17.39 11.86
C GLN A 133 -10.02 -17.50 11.94
N LEU A 134 -9.33 -16.50 12.50
CA LEU A 134 -7.88 -16.52 12.69
C LEU A 134 -7.48 -17.65 13.66
N TYR A 135 -8.16 -17.76 14.79
CA TYR A 135 -7.96 -18.88 15.71
C TYR A 135 -8.23 -20.24 15.06
N ALA A 136 -9.33 -20.37 14.32
CA ALA A 136 -9.67 -21.61 13.63
C ALA A 136 -8.63 -22.02 12.56
N ARG A 137 -7.83 -21.05 12.06
CA ARG A 137 -6.75 -21.27 11.09
C ARG A 137 -5.38 -21.48 11.75
N GLY A 138 -5.28 -21.36 13.07
CA GLY A 138 -4.01 -21.42 13.80
C GLY A 138 -3.19 -20.12 13.77
N GLU A 139 -3.76 -19.03 13.26
CA GLU A 139 -3.13 -17.71 13.14
C GLU A 139 -3.23 -16.93 14.46
N VAL A 140 -2.66 -17.50 15.53
CA VAL A 140 -2.82 -17.00 16.91
C VAL A 140 -2.25 -15.59 17.07
N ASP A 141 -1.06 -15.32 16.52
CA ASP A 141 -0.40 -14.02 16.65
C ASP A 141 -1.20 -12.93 15.93
N LEU A 142 -1.70 -13.22 14.73
CA LEU A 142 -2.58 -12.31 14.00
C LEU A 142 -3.88 -12.02 14.75
N ALA A 143 -4.45 -13.03 15.44
CA ALA A 143 -5.62 -12.82 16.28
C ALA A 143 -5.33 -11.88 17.46
N GLN A 144 -4.16 -12.03 18.10
CA GLN A 144 -3.73 -11.15 19.19
C GLN A 144 -3.51 -9.71 18.72
N VAL A 145 -2.85 -9.53 17.57
CA VAL A 145 -2.66 -8.22 16.95
C VAL A 145 -4.02 -7.58 16.63
N LEU A 146 -4.93 -8.31 15.97
CA LEU A 146 -6.28 -7.81 15.68
C LEU A 146 -7.03 -7.40 16.94
N MET A 147 -6.87 -8.15 18.04
CA MET A 147 -7.48 -7.79 19.32
C MET A 147 -6.88 -6.53 19.95
N ALA A 148 -5.58 -6.30 19.79
CA ALA A 148 -4.93 -5.05 20.20
C ALA A 148 -5.38 -3.86 19.32
N GLU A 149 -5.62 -4.10 18.03
CA GLU A 149 -6.03 -3.10 17.03
C GLU A 149 -7.56 -3.06 16.80
N ARG A 150 -8.35 -3.44 17.83
CA ARG A 150 -9.80 -3.66 17.71
C ARG A 150 -10.57 -2.51 17.05
N GLU A 151 -10.18 -1.26 17.32
CA GLU A 151 -10.88 -0.07 16.86
C GLU A 151 -10.58 0.29 15.40
N THR A 152 -9.41 -0.07 14.88
CA THR A 152 -8.91 0.40 13.57
C THR A 152 -8.90 -0.69 12.51
N ALA A 153 -8.37 -1.88 12.83
CA ALA A 153 -8.13 -2.95 11.87
C ALA A 153 -9.40 -3.46 11.16
N PRO A 154 -10.58 -3.60 11.83
CA PRO A 154 -11.78 -4.05 11.13
C PRO A 154 -12.28 -3.05 10.08
N GLY A 155 -12.06 -1.75 10.29
CA GLY A 155 -12.45 -0.69 9.35
C GLY A 155 -11.63 -0.76 8.05
N ALA A 156 -10.30 -0.85 8.19
CA ALA A 156 -9.39 -0.98 7.05
C ALA A 156 -9.70 -2.24 6.21
N ALA A 157 -9.97 -3.38 6.88
CA ALA A 157 -10.37 -4.60 6.19
C ALA A 157 -11.70 -4.43 5.43
N LEU A 158 -12.70 -3.77 6.02
CA LEU A 158 -14.00 -3.52 5.38
C LEU A 158 -13.88 -2.62 4.15
N GLU A 159 -13.00 -1.63 4.19
CA GLU A 159 -12.73 -0.78 3.03
C GLU A 159 -12.16 -1.60 1.86
N LEU A 160 -11.20 -2.48 2.13
CA LEU A 160 -10.66 -3.39 1.11
C LEU A 160 -11.70 -4.41 0.61
N VAL A 161 -12.64 -4.83 1.46
CA VAL A 161 -13.81 -5.62 1.03
C VAL A 161 -14.63 -4.86 -0.01
N GLU A 162 -14.94 -3.59 0.23
CA GLU A 162 -15.71 -2.78 -0.71
C GLU A 162 -14.93 -2.52 -2.00
N ALA A 163 -13.63 -2.21 -1.90
CA ALA A 163 -12.77 -2.05 -3.07
C ALA A 163 -12.80 -3.29 -3.98
N GLN A 164 -12.62 -4.48 -3.39
CA GLN A 164 -12.65 -5.74 -4.15
C GLN A 164 -14.04 -6.06 -4.71
N ARG A 165 -15.13 -5.67 -4.04
CA ARG A 165 -16.50 -5.82 -4.57
C ARG A 165 -16.76 -4.89 -5.73
N ALA A 166 -16.44 -3.60 -5.57
CA ALA A 166 -16.58 -2.60 -6.62
C ALA A 166 -15.81 -3.01 -7.88
N ALA A 167 -14.57 -3.49 -7.73
CA ALA A 167 -13.78 -3.99 -8.85
C ALA A 167 -14.43 -5.17 -9.58
N ARG A 168 -15.02 -6.14 -8.85
CA ARG A 168 -15.76 -7.27 -9.45
C ARG A 168 -17.01 -6.82 -10.19
N GLU A 169 -17.64 -5.74 -9.73
CA GLU A 169 -18.84 -5.15 -10.31
C GLU A 169 -18.52 -4.15 -11.44
N GLY A 170 -17.24 -3.88 -11.72
CA GLY A 170 -16.81 -2.86 -12.68
C GLY A 170 -17.13 -1.43 -12.24
N ARG A 171 -17.35 -1.20 -10.94
CA ARG A 171 -17.60 0.11 -10.37
C ARG A 171 -16.29 0.78 -9.94
N PRO A 172 -16.14 2.10 -10.13
CA PRO A 172 -15.02 2.83 -9.57
C PRO A 172 -15.12 2.86 -8.05
N PHE A 173 -14.00 2.63 -7.38
CA PHE A 173 -13.83 2.80 -5.94
C PHE A 173 -12.37 3.13 -5.64
N MET A 174 -12.15 4.08 -4.75
CA MET A 174 -10.82 4.43 -4.24
C MET A 174 -10.89 4.37 -2.72
N THR A 175 -9.92 3.68 -2.12
CA THR A 175 -9.74 3.73 -0.67
C THR A 175 -9.35 5.15 -0.25
N GLU A 176 -9.55 5.49 1.02
CA GLU A 176 -9.15 6.76 1.61
C GLU A 176 -7.66 7.03 1.35
N LEU A 177 -6.79 6.04 1.53
CA LEU A 177 -5.35 6.22 1.27
C LEU A 177 -4.99 6.37 -0.21
N MET A 178 -5.76 5.76 -1.13
CA MET A 178 -5.62 6.04 -2.56
C MET A 178 -6.01 7.48 -2.87
N GLN A 179 -7.10 7.97 -2.28
CA GLN A 179 -7.57 9.35 -2.46
C GLN A 179 -6.52 10.33 -1.92
N ASP A 180 -5.99 10.10 -0.72
CA ASP A 180 -4.88 10.87 -0.14
C ASP A 180 -3.67 10.92 -1.07
N ALA A 181 -3.29 9.77 -1.65
CA ALA A 181 -2.17 9.69 -2.58
C ALA A 181 -2.42 10.51 -3.86
N MET A 182 -3.64 10.52 -4.37
CA MET A 182 -4.01 11.34 -5.53
C MET A 182 -4.00 12.82 -5.21
N VAL A 183 -4.59 13.23 -4.08
CA VAL A 183 -4.61 14.64 -3.64
C VAL A 183 -3.19 15.14 -3.41
N ALA A 184 -2.33 14.35 -2.74
CA ALA A 184 -0.94 14.72 -2.53
C ALA A 184 -0.17 14.85 -3.85
N ARG A 185 -0.34 13.90 -4.78
CA ARG A 185 0.26 13.96 -6.11
C ARG A 185 -0.14 15.25 -6.83
N ASP A 186 -1.43 15.56 -6.81
CA ASP A 186 -1.95 16.75 -7.48
C ASP A 186 -1.41 18.02 -6.81
N ALA A 187 -1.27 18.05 -5.48
CA ALA A 187 -0.63 19.16 -4.77
C ALA A 187 0.82 19.38 -5.21
N PHE A 188 1.63 18.31 -5.39
CA PHE A 188 2.99 18.45 -5.95
C PHE A 188 3.00 19.02 -7.37
N ILE A 189 1.96 18.76 -8.18
CA ILE A 189 1.82 19.32 -9.53
C ILE A 189 1.48 20.82 -9.47
N PHE A 190 0.70 21.26 -8.49
CA PHE A 190 0.23 22.64 -8.37
C PHE A 190 1.18 23.56 -7.60
N ASP A 191 1.78 23.09 -6.50
CA ASP A 191 2.67 23.86 -5.62
C ASP A 191 4.13 23.81 -6.07
N ARG A 192 4.38 23.84 -7.39
CA ARG A 192 5.74 23.77 -7.96
C ARG A 192 6.63 24.86 -7.34
N PRO A 193 7.57 24.50 -6.44
CA PRO A 193 8.40 25.51 -5.77
C PRO A 193 9.42 26.13 -6.73
N PHE A 194 9.60 25.54 -7.90
CA PHE A 194 10.66 25.86 -8.85
C PHE A 194 10.17 26.46 -10.18
N ASP A 195 8.86 26.66 -10.36
CA ASP A 195 8.29 27.34 -11.54
C ASP A 195 8.20 28.88 -11.37
N ARG A 196 8.75 29.44 -10.27
CA ARG A 196 9.15 30.85 -10.29
C ARG A 196 10.45 31.00 -11.08
N ALA A 197 10.36 30.74 -12.38
CA ALA A 197 11.36 31.18 -13.32
C ALA A 197 11.31 32.71 -13.36
N ASP A 198 12.40 33.33 -12.92
CA ASP A 198 13.07 34.46 -13.57
C ASP A 198 12.19 35.26 -14.54
N SER A 199 11.48 36.26 -14.03
CA SER A 199 10.99 37.37 -14.83
C SER A 199 10.80 38.61 -13.97
N GLU A 200 11.89 39.19 -13.48
CA GLU A 200 11.99 40.65 -13.49
C GLU A 200 13.33 41.00 -14.14
N ASP A 201 13.18 41.41 -15.39
CA ASP A 201 14.18 41.85 -16.34
C ASP A 201 15.12 42.91 -15.77
N ASP A 202 16.33 42.90 -16.33
CA ASP A 202 17.26 44.01 -16.38
C ASP A 202 16.55 45.37 -16.53
N GLN A 203 16.79 46.28 -15.58
CA GLN A 203 16.82 47.73 -15.81
C GLN A 203 17.58 48.48 -14.71
#